data_AF-A0AAX3EUM9-F1
#
_entry.id   AF-A0AAX3EUM9-F1
#
_cell.length_a   1.000
_cell.length_b   1.000
_cell.length_c   1.000
_cell.angle_alpha   90.00
_cell.angle_beta   90.00
_cell.angle_gamma   90.00
#
_symmetry.space_group_name_H-M   'P 1'
#
loop_
_entity.id
_entity.type
_entity.pdbx_description
1 polymer ?
#
loop_
_entity_poly.entity_id
_entity_poly.type
_entity_poly.pdbx_seq_one_letter_code
_entity_poly.pdbx_strand_id
1 'polypeptide(L)'
;MMDKAEYSVNFDSVYSYNIGNNRKHSKLFNKDGKPFFWFGYMPQSSGGAPRSYAFHPEYTYDTWDIPARVELLLYSSTDDQFYELKTDLPYEQIKAMFKETVPQIMYADKYFPLKTGRRYEHLVFWFAPKGKIYLYISGYEARLIGIYQATPIDYDWWQDTLEDATYPPEIEALQRGERCYQTYATKGTDICYEIADRETSARNYKLGKEYKDFQEKAHLYYNEGFFDPVQVHFKLTGRNAKLLAYQAKLLNAEEFIIHKPEEHTEPFKSIPVVFVLRFVIDDKPYELFLNLSGDMFGIGGSDRSSEYYQYWQDNFDMSKPVEIEIELVDDESLNVWFKQGDKKLLSEVAYVEELDVF
;
A
#
# COMPACT_ATOMS: atom_id res chain seq x y z
N MET A 1 -11.50 10.88 29.31
CA MET A 1 -11.89 11.37 27.97
C MET A 1 -11.56 10.24 27.02
N MET A 2 -12.54 9.69 26.29
CA MET A 2 -12.22 8.77 25.19
C MET A 2 -11.63 9.64 24.09
N ASP A 3 -10.41 9.35 23.67
CA ASP A 3 -9.78 10.01 22.54
C ASP A 3 -10.74 9.92 21.35
N LYS A 4 -11.02 11.08 20.76
CA LYS A 4 -11.70 11.16 19.48
C LYS A 4 -10.83 10.40 18.50
N ALA A 5 -11.22 9.18 18.19
CA ALA A 5 -10.42 8.39 17.29
C ALA A 5 -10.68 8.95 15.87
N GLU A 6 -9.61 9.11 15.09
CA GLU A 6 -9.58 9.79 13.80
C GLU A 6 -9.28 8.81 12.65
N TYR A 7 -9.82 9.16 11.50
CA TYR A 7 -9.84 8.58 10.14
C TYR A 7 -9.08 9.39 9.14
N SER A 8 -8.15 8.83 8.38
CA SER A 8 -7.74 9.48 7.14
C SER A 8 -8.19 8.70 5.91
N VAL A 9 -8.48 9.42 4.83
CA VAL A 9 -8.58 8.82 3.50
C VAL A 9 -7.31 9.20 2.75
N ASN A 10 -6.58 8.18 2.33
CA ASN A 10 -5.33 8.34 1.61
C ASN A 10 -5.53 7.89 0.16
N PHE A 11 -4.98 8.67 -0.75
CA PHE A 11 -4.89 8.31 -2.16
C PHE A 11 -3.41 8.15 -2.44
N ASP A 12 -3.01 6.91 -2.70
CA ASP A 12 -1.63 6.51 -2.95
C ASP A 12 -1.58 5.77 -4.28
N SER A 13 -0.40 5.61 -4.85
CA SER A 13 -0.22 4.90 -6.11
C SER A 13 0.91 3.90 -6.01
N VAL A 14 0.93 2.88 -6.88
CA VAL A 14 2.11 2.03 -7.00
C VAL A 14 3.29 2.96 -7.32
N TYR A 15 4.49 2.70 -6.77
CA TYR A 15 5.69 3.43 -7.16
C TYR A 15 5.70 3.62 -8.67
N SER A 16 6.08 4.81 -9.11
CA SER A 16 6.10 5.19 -10.52
C SER A 16 4.78 5.43 -11.23
N TYR A 17 3.66 5.15 -10.56
CA TYR A 17 2.35 5.47 -11.10
C TYR A 17 1.94 6.88 -10.66
N ASN A 18 2.27 7.88 -11.46
CA ASN A 18 1.91 9.26 -11.14
C ASN A 18 0.48 9.54 -11.58
N ILE A 19 -0.34 9.88 -10.60
CA ILE A 19 -1.75 10.21 -10.75
C ILE A 19 -1.99 11.70 -10.51
N GLY A 20 -2.79 12.31 -11.39
CA GLY A 20 -3.39 13.62 -11.16
C GLY A 20 -4.87 13.46 -10.88
N ASN A 21 -5.39 14.12 -9.85
CA ASN A 21 -6.81 14.07 -9.49
C ASN A 21 -7.34 15.51 -9.37
N ASN A 22 -8.53 15.75 -9.92
CA ASN A 22 -9.19 17.06 -9.86
C ASN A 22 -10.19 17.12 -8.71
N ARG A 23 -10.08 18.16 -7.86
CA ARG A 23 -10.95 18.33 -6.68
C ARG A 23 -12.43 18.48 -7.03
N LYS A 24 -12.76 18.96 -8.23
CA LYS A 24 -14.15 19.16 -8.66
C LYS A 24 -14.87 17.84 -8.99
N HIS A 25 -14.12 16.81 -9.37
CA HIS A 25 -14.68 15.56 -9.88
C HIS A 25 -14.47 14.36 -8.95
N SER A 26 -13.54 14.47 -8.00
CA SER A 26 -13.21 13.39 -7.09
C SER A 26 -13.80 13.62 -5.69
N LYS A 27 -14.79 12.79 -5.32
CA LYS A 27 -15.67 12.97 -4.15
C LYS A 27 -16.01 11.66 -3.44
N LEU A 28 -16.17 11.72 -2.13
CA LEU A 28 -16.81 10.66 -1.35
C LEU A 28 -18.20 11.08 -0.89
N PHE A 29 -19.09 10.09 -0.87
CA PHE A 29 -20.47 10.25 -0.46
C PHE A 29 -20.78 9.32 0.72
N ASN A 30 -21.61 9.80 1.63
CA ASN A 30 -22.11 9.01 2.75
C ASN A 30 -23.24 8.07 2.29
N LYS A 31 -23.77 7.25 3.21
CA LYS A 31 -24.87 6.31 2.92
C LYS A 31 -26.17 6.98 2.45
N ASP A 32 -26.35 8.27 2.73
CA ASP A 32 -27.52 9.06 2.32
C ASP A 32 -27.30 9.73 0.95
N GLY A 33 -26.16 9.47 0.29
CA GLY A 33 -25.81 10.03 -1.00
C GLY A 33 -25.33 11.49 -0.96
N LYS A 34 -25.07 12.03 0.23
CA LYS A 34 -24.54 13.40 0.38
C LYS A 34 -23.02 13.39 0.22
N PRO A 35 -22.44 14.24 -0.65
CA PRO A 35 -21.00 14.39 -0.70
C PRO A 35 -20.53 15.07 0.59
N PHE A 36 -19.51 14.49 1.22
CA PHE A 36 -18.95 15.03 2.46
C PHE A 36 -17.44 15.26 2.36
N PHE A 37 -16.81 14.80 1.27
CA PHE A 37 -15.38 14.94 1.08
C PHE A 37 -15.02 15.09 -0.39
N TRP A 38 -14.15 16.05 -0.70
CA TRP A 38 -13.62 16.35 -2.03
C TRP A 38 -12.10 16.28 -1.95
N PHE A 39 -11.46 15.67 -2.94
CA PHE A 39 -10.01 15.50 -2.94
C PHE A 39 -9.45 15.64 -4.33
N GLY A 40 -8.21 16.07 -4.37
CA GLY A 40 -7.50 16.34 -5.60
C GLY A 40 -6.11 16.81 -5.24
N TYR A 41 -5.26 16.77 -6.26
CA TYR A 41 -3.82 16.72 -6.14
C TYR A 41 -3.26 17.84 -5.23
N MET A 42 -2.35 17.48 -4.33
CA MET A 42 -1.35 18.41 -3.83
C MET A 42 -0.01 17.97 -4.44
N PRO A 43 0.66 18.83 -5.24
CA PRO A 43 2.00 18.54 -5.68
C PRO A 43 2.90 18.33 -4.46
N GLN A 44 3.48 17.14 -4.31
CA GLN A 44 4.61 17.00 -3.41
C GLN A 44 5.79 17.74 -4.04
N SER A 45 6.28 18.76 -3.35
CA SER A 45 7.40 19.59 -3.80
C SER A 45 8.76 18.87 -3.77
N SER A 46 8.82 17.59 -3.38
CA SER A 46 10.08 16.92 -3.04
C SER A 46 10.10 15.43 -3.39
N GLY A 47 10.04 15.07 -4.67
CA GLY A 47 10.52 13.80 -5.23
C GLY A 47 9.96 12.47 -4.68
N GLY A 48 9.02 12.49 -3.75
CA GLY A 48 8.29 11.33 -3.24
C GLY A 48 7.08 11.01 -4.12
N ALA A 49 6.58 9.77 -4.03
CA ALA A 49 5.31 9.40 -4.64
C ALA A 49 4.22 10.38 -4.16
N PRO A 50 3.38 10.92 -5.07
CA PRO A 50 2.39 11.92 -4.72
C PRO A 50 1.35 11.33 -3.77
N ARG A 51 1.47 11.63 -2.47
CA ARG A 51 0.46 11.28 -1.47
C ARG A 51 -0.48 12.45 -1.27
N SER A 52 -1.76 12.24 -1.56
CA SER A 52 -2.80 13.17 -1.12
C SER A 52 -3.31 12.70 0.23
N TYR A 53 -2.86 13.38 1.29
CA TYR A 53 -3.41 13.19 2.62
C TYR A 53 -4.56 14.16 2.84
N ALA A 54 -5.69 13.61 3.23
CA ALA A 54 -6.76 14.40 3.79
C ALA A 54 -6.86 14.09 5.27
N PHE A 55 -6.26 14.96 6.07
CA PHE A 55 -6.49 14.99 7.50
C PHE A 55 -7.64 15.96 7.74
N HIS A 56 -8.76 15.46 8.27
CA HIS A 56 -9.85 16.34 8.68
C HIS A 56 -9.97 16.28 10.21
N PRO A 57 -9.32 17.21 10.94
CA PRO A 57 -9.09 17.13 12.39
C PRO A 57 -10.34 17.35 13.26
N GLU A 58 -11.55 17.30 12.69
CA GLU A 58 -12.80 17.71 13.37
C GLU A 58 -13.83 16.59 13.55
N TYR A 59 -13.58 15.38 13.03
CA TYR A 59 -14.63 14.36 12.98
C TYR A 59 -14.33 13.10 13.82
N THR A 60 -15.35 12.63 14.53
CA THR A 60 -15.29 11.47 15.45
C THR A 60 -16.10 10.29 14.92
N TYR A 61 -15.72 9.04 15.24
CA TYR A 61 -16.38 7.80 14.79
C TYR A 61 -17.92 7.76 14.95
N ASP A 62 -18.48 8.42 15.97
CA ASP A 62 -19.93 8.35 16.27
C ASP A 62 -20.77 9.40 15.51
N THR A 63 -20.13 10.41 14.92
CA THR A 63 -20.80 11.50 14.17
C THR A 63 -20.51 11.42 12.66
N TRP A 64 -19.93 10.32 12.20
CA TRP A 64 -19.19 10.29 10.94
C TRP A 64 -19.96 9.81 9.73
N ASP A 65 -19.70 10.47 8.61
CA ASP A 65 -20.07 10.03 7.28
C ASP A 65 -19.03 9.01 6.78
N ILE A 66 -19.20 7.74 7.14
CA ILE A 66 -18.38 6.65 6.57
C ILE A 66 -18.61 6.61 5.04
N PRO A 67 -17.55 6.50 4.21
CA PRO A 67 -17.71 6.48 2.76
C PRO A 67 -18.55 5.28 2.33
N ALA A 68 -19.66 5.55 1.65
CA ALA A 68 -20.53 4.53 1.07
C ALA A 68 -20.41 4.47 -0.45
N ARG A 69 -19.93 5.55 -1.08
CA ARG A 69 -19.75 5.65 -2.53
C ARG A 69 -18.62 6.61 -2.85
N VAL A 70 -17.93 6.37 -3.96
CA VAL A 70 -16.88 7.23 -4.51
C VAL A 70 -17.20 7.61 -5.95
N GLU A 71 -16.90 8.85 -6.30
CA GLU A 71 -16.73 9.32 -7.67
C GLU A 71 -15.29 9.79 -7.83
N LEU A 72 -14.57 9.29 -8.84
CA LEU A 72 -13.18 9.61 -9.14
C LEU A 72 -13.07 10.02 -10.60
N LEU A 73 -12.32 11.09 -10.83
CA LEU A 73 -11.67 11.34 -12.10
C LEU A 73 -10.17 11.43 -11.83
N LEU A 74 -9.42 10.54 -12.47
CA LEU A 74 -7.98 10.43 -12.34
C LEU A 74 -7.32 10.50 -13.72
N TYR A 75 -6.15 11.09 -13.78
CA TYR A 75 -5.28 11.03 -14.94
C TYR A 75 -4.07 10.18 -14.60
N SER A 76 -3.87 9.12 -15.39
CA SER A 76 -2.66 8.31 -15.34
C SER A 76 -1.67 8.87 -16.34
N SER A 77 -0.56 9.41 -15.84
CA SER A 77 0.53 9.81 -16.74
C SER A 77 1.20 8.60 -17.39
N THR A 78 1.29 7.47 -16.68
CA THR A 78 1.89 6.21 -17.15
C THR A 78 1.11 5.62 -18.32
N ASP A 79 -0.22 5.65 -18.25
CA ASP A 79 -1.08 5.17 -19.35
C ASP A 79 -1.39 6.29 -20.36
N ASP A 80 -1.06 7.54 -20.02
CA ASP A 80 -1.46 8.76 -20.74
C ASP A 80 -2.97 8.79 -21.00
N GLN A 81 -3.75 8.55 -19.95
CA GLN A 81 -5.18 8.28 -20.06
C GLN A 81 -5.94 8.77 -18.81
N PHE A 82 -7.07 9.43 -19.04
CA PHE A 82 -8.04 9.71 -17.97
C PHE A 82 -8.89 8.48 -17.69
N TYR A 83 -9.18 8.23 -16.41
CA TYR A 83 -10.09 7.20 -15.97
C TYR A 83 -11.14 7.76 -15.02
N GLU A 84 -12.37 7.28 -15.18
CA GLU A 84 -13.49 7.58 -14.29
C GLU A 84 -13.89 6.34 -13.49
N LEU A 85 -14.11 6.50 -12.18
CA LEU A 85 -14.75 5.48 -11.35
C LEU A 85 -15.96 6.11 -10.64
N LYS A 86 -17.13 5.49 -10.78
CA LYS A 86 -18.30 5.77 -9.95
C LYS A 86 -18.80 4.44 -9.39
N THR A 87 -18.63 4.23 -8.09
CA THR A 87 -18.96 2.93 -7.48
C THR A 87 -19.34 3.06 -6.01
N ASP A 88 -20.19 2.14 -5.57
CA ASP A 88 -20.45 1.93 -4.15
C ASP A 88 -19.23 1.25 -3.49
N LEU A 89 -18.99 1.62 -2.24
CA LEU A 89 -17.96 1.10 -1.37
C LEU A 89 -18.58 0.08 -0.39
N PRO A 90 -17.80 -0.86 0.17
CA PRO A 90 -18.31 -1.87 1.11
C PRO A 90 -18.59 -1.25 2.49
N TYR A 91 -19.61 -0.39 2.57
CA TYR A 91 -19.91 0.47 3.71
C TYR A 91 -19.97 -0.28 5.05
N GLU A 92 -20.72 -1.38 5.12
CA GLU A 92 -20.85 -2.13 6.38
C GLU A 92 -19.54 -2.83 6.77
N GLN A 93 -18.70 -3.24 5.81
CA GLN A 93 -17.38 -3.81 6.10
C GLN A 93 -16.44 -2.74 6.64
N ILE A 94 -16.34 -1.59 5.96
CA ILE A 94 -15.52 -0.44 6.40
C ILE A 94 -15.92 -0.04 7.83
N LYS A 95 -17.23 0.10 8.06
CA LYS A 95 -17.79 0.46 9.36
C LYS A 95 -17.52 -0.57 10.46
N ALA A 96 -17.59 -1.86 10.14
CA ALA A 96 -17.27 -2.91 11.09
C ALA A 96 -15.79 -2.87 11.48
N MET A 97 -14.90 -2.79 10.48
CA MET A 97 -13.45 -2.80 10.69
C MET A 97 -12.98 -1.54 11.42
N PHE A 98 -13.52 -0.37 11.14
CA PHE A 98 -13.23 0.86 11.90
C PHE A 98 -13.61 0.80 13.39
N LYS A 99 -14.52 -0.09 13.77
CA LYS A 99 -14.88 -0.35 15.18
C LYS A 99 -14.05 -1.47 15.80
N GLU A 100 -13.42 -2.28 14.97
CA GLU A 100 -12.57 -3.38 15.38
C GLU A 100 -11.30 -2.86 16.06
N THR A 101 -10.91 -3.53 17.13
CA THR A 101 -9.62 -3.31 17.78
C THR A 101 -8.74 -4.51 17.49
N VAL A 102 -7.67 -4.29 16.74
CA VAL A 102 -6.63 -5.27 16.50
C VAL A 102 -5.76 -5.36 17.76
N PRO A 103 -5.63 -6.54 18.38
CA PRO A 103 -4.73 -6.71 19.50
C PRO A 103 -3.29 -6.50 19.03
N GLN A 104 -2.55 -5.67 19.75
CA GLN A 104 -1.12 -5.50 19.48
C GLN A 104 -0.37 -6.75 19.90
N ILE A 105 0.58 -7.22 19.08
CA ILE A 105 1.55 -8.18 19.58
C ILE A 105 2.67 -7.38 20.27
N MET A 106 2.48 -7.10 21.56
CA MET A 106 3.55 -6.64 22.44
C MET A 106 3.76 -7.67 23.56
N TYR A 107 4.98 -7.73 24.07
CA TYR A 107 5.51 -8.77 24.96
C TYR A 107 4.97 -8.78 26.39
N ALA A 108 3.67 -8.59 26.59
CA ALA A 108 3.22 -8.10 27.87
C ALA A 108 1.92 -8.66 28.43
N ASP A 109 1.45 -9.81 27.97
CA ASP A 109 0.30 -10.47 28.60
C ASP A 109 0.58 -10.89 30.07
N LYS A 110 1.84 -10.93 30.52
CA LYS A 110 2.20 -11.18 31.92
C LYS A 110 2.55 -9.91 32.74
N TYR A 111 3.00 -8.81 32.13
CA TYR A 111 3.55 -7.65 32.86
C TYR A 111 3.08 -6.26 32.41
N PHE A 112 2.50 -6.10 31.21
CA PHE A 112 1.79 -4.87 30.81
C PHE A 112 0.44 -5.24 30.18
N PRO A 113 -0.64 -5.35 30.98
CA PRO A 113 -1.97 -5.55 30.43
C PRO A 113 -2.36 -4.34 29.58
N LEU A 114 -2.23 -4.45 28.26
CA LEU A 114 -2.69 -3.40 27.36
C LEU A 114 -4.20 -3.51 27.19
N LYS A 115 -4.87 -2.59 27.87
CA LYS A 115 -6.31 -2.33 27.79
C LYS A 115 -6.75 -1.68 26.47
N THR A 116 -5.88 -1.50 25.47
CA THR A 116 -6.22 -0.73 24.25
C THR A 116 -5.62 -1.37 23.00
N GLY A 117 -6.41 -2.20 22.31
CA GLY A 117 -6.09 -2.58 20.93
C GLY A 117 -6.06 -1.34 20.03
N ARG A 118 -5.29 -1.40 18.94
CA ARG A 118 -5.30 -0.33 17.93
C ARG A 118 -6.46 -0.54 16.97
N ARG A 119 -6.95 0.53 16.38
CA ARG A 119 -8.01 0.47 15.39
C ARG A 119 -7.45 0.61 14.00
N TYR A 120 -8.24 0.21 13.02
CA TYR A 120 -8.07 0.72 11.68
C TYR A 120 -8.46 2.20 11.66
N GLU A 121 -7.63 3.02 11.04
CA GLU A 121 -7.70 4.49 11.07
C GLU A 121 -7.42 5.12 9.70
N HIS A 122 -7.31 4.30 8.66
CA HIS A 122 -7.06 4.76 7.31
C HIS A 122 -7.91 3.98 6.30
N LEU A 123 -8.48 4.69 5.32
CA LEU A 123 -8.99 4.11 4.08
C LEU A 123 -8.04 4.52 2.95
N VAL A 124 -7.42 3.56 2.28
CA VAL A 124 -6.39 3.83 1.27
C VAL A 124 -6.88 3.37 -0.10
N PHE A 125 -7.00 4.31 -1.03
CA PHE A 125 -7.19 4.03 -2.44
C PHE A 125 -5.81 3.93 -3.08
N TRP A 126 -5.46 2.74 -3.54
CA TRP A 126 -4.19 2.47 -4.19
C TRP A 126 -4.37 2.30 -5.69
N PHE A 127 -3.82 3.24 -6.47
CA PHE A 127 -3.97 3.26 -7.93
C PHE A 127 -2.85 2.47 -8.60
N ALA A 128 -3.24 1.65 -9.58
CA ALA A 128 -2.36 0.83 -10.39
C ALA A 128 -2.65 1.04 -11.89
N PRO A 129 -1.75 0.59 -12.78
CA PRO A 129 -1.89 0.77 -14.23
C PRO A 129 -3.25 0.36 -14.79
N LYS A 130 -3.61 0.99 -15.91
CA LYS A 130 -4.86 0.73 -16.64
C LYS A 130 -6.13 1.02 -15.82
N GLY A 131 -6.06 1.96 -14.88
CA GLY A 131 -7.21 2.36 -14.06
C GLY A 131 -7.62 1.35 -12.98
N LYS A 132 -6.73 0.43 -12.60
CA LYS A 132 -6.97 -0.49 -11.47
C LYS A 132 -6.89 0.27 -10.15
N ILE A 133 -7.82 -0.02 -9.24
CA ILE A 133 -7.87 0.64 -7.94
C ILE A 133 -8.10 -0.42 -6.86
N TYR A 134 -7.21 -0.46 -5.88
CA TYR A 134 -7.30 -1.33 -4.72
C TYR A 134 -7.69 -0.51 -3.50
N LEU A 135 -8.72 -0.95 -2.79
CA LEU A 135 -9.18 -0.29 -1.58
C LEU A 135 -8.70 -1.08 -0.38
N TYR A 136 -7.86 -0.45 0.43
CA TYR A 136 -7.41 -0.99 1.70
C TYR A 136 -8.05 -0.24 2.85
N ILE A 137 -8.22 -0.95 3.94
CA ILE A 137 -8.36 -0.36 5.26
C ILE A 137 -7.07 -0.64 6.02
N SER A 138 -6.47 0.39 6.58
CA SER A 138 -5.18 0.30 7.25
C SER A 138 -5.13 1.03 8.59
N GLY A 139 -3.99 0.93 9.26
CA GLY A 139 -3.73 1.41 10.61
C GLY A 139 -2.62 0.56 11.19
N TYR A 140 -2.96 -0.29 12.16
CA TYR A 140 -2.01 -1.25 12.72
C TYR A 140 -1.81 -2.51 11.85
N GLU A 141 -2.80 -2.84 11.04
CA GLU A 141 -2.75 -3.84 9.98
C GLU A 141 -3.20 -3.18 8.68
N ALA A 142 -2.98 -3.85 7.55
CA ALA A 142 -3.56 -3.46 6.26
C ALA A 142 -4.35 -4.63 5.68
N ARG A 143 -5.57 -4.37 5.23
CA ARG A 143 -6.47 -5.38 4.65
C ARG A 143 -7.05 -4.87 3.34
N LEU A 144 -6.97 -5.68 2.30
CA LEU A 144 -7.61 -5.40 1.01
C LEU A 144 -9.10 -5.72 1.13
N ILE A 145 -9.93 -4.69 0.94
CA ILE A 145 -11.39 -4.75 1.11
C ILE A 145 -12.17 -4.49 -0.19
N GLY A 146 -11.49 -4.09 -1.27
CA GLY A 146 -12.13 -3.92 -2.57
C GLY A 146 -11.14 -3.84 -3.71
N ILE A 147 -11.54 -4.31 -4.89
CA ILE A 147 -10.80 -4.17 -6.14
C ILE A 147 -11.76 -3.59 -7.17
N TYR A 148 -11.36 -2.50 -7.80
CA TYR A 148 -12.18 -1.74 -8.74
C TYR A 148 -11.44 -1.51 -10.05
N GLN A 149 -12.22 -1.31 -11.11
CA GLN A 149 -11.74 -0.99 -12.43
C GLN A 149 -12.36 0.33 -12.87
N ALA A 150 -11.55 1.39 -12.94
CA ALA A 150 -11.96 2.64 -13.53
C ALA A 150 -12.03 2.50 -15.07
N THR A 151 -12.95 3.24 -15.68
CA THR A 151 -13.19 3.21 -17.13
C THR A 151 -12.37 4.29 -17.81
N PRO A 152 -11.58 3.99 -18.86
CA PRO A 152 -10.89 5.02 -19.62
C PRO A 152 -11.91 5.93 -20.30
N ILE A 153 -11.69 7.24 -20.24
CA ILE A 153 -12.56 8.23 -20.87
C ILE A 153 -11.77 9.18 -21.75
N ASP A 154 -12.38 9.67 -22.82
CA ASP A 154 -11.85 10.78 -23.59
C ASP A 154 -12.19 12.08 -22.86
N TYR A 155 -11.20 12.66 -22.18
CA TYR A 155 -11.36 13.88 -21.39
C TYR A 155 -10.21 14.83 -21.71
N ASP A 156 -10.55 16.10 -21.94
CA ASP A 156 -9.56 17.10 -22.30
C ASP A 156 -8.76 17.53 -21.08
N TRP A 157 -7.45 17.38 -21.18
CA TRP A 157 -6.51 17.76 -20.15
C TRP A 157 -6.55 19.27 -19.84
N TRP A 158 -6.83 20.10 -20.85
CA TRP A 158 -7.00 21.54 -20.64
C TRP A 158 -8.25 21.86 -19.84
N GLN A 159 -9.33 21.13 -20.10
CA GLN A 159 -10.55 21.25 -19.32
C GLN A 159 -10.29 20.85 -17.86
N ASP A 160 -9.58 19.76 -17.62
CA ASP A 160 -9.21 19.34 -16.27
C ASP A 160 -8.42 20.42 -15.51
N THR A 161 -7.39 20.97 -16.17
CA THR A 161 -6.52 22.02 -15.58
C THR A 161 -7.28 23.30 -15.29
N LEU A 162 -8.12 23.76 -16.24
CA LEU A 162 -8.97 24.95 -16.05
C LEU A 162 -9.99 24.75 -14.93
N GLU A 163 -10.46 23.52 -14.76
CA GLU A 163 -11.42 23.18 -13.73
C GLU A 163 -10.75 23.06 -12.35
N ASP A 164 -9.51 22.58 -12.23
CA ASP A 164 -8.81 22.54 -10.94
C ASP A 164 -8.22 23.91 -10.52
N ALA A 165 -7.97 24.81 -11.48
CA ALA A 165 -7.47 26.16 -11.25
C ALA A 165 -8.40 26.95 -10.31
N THR A 166 -7.98 27.07 -9.05
CA THR A 166 -8.66 27.84 -8.01
C THR A 166 -8.22 29.31 -7.99
N TYR A 167 -7.24 29.69 -8.83
CA TYR A 167 -6.67 31.03 -8.90
C TYR A 167 -7.09 31.79 -10.18
N PRO A 168 -7.81 32.93 -10.06
CA PRO A 168 -8.18 33.78 -11.20
C PRO A 168 -7.01 34.23 -12.10
N PRO A 169 -5.80 34.55 -11.57
CA PRO A 169 -4.67 34.95 -12.42
C PRO A 169 -4.16 33.86 -13.38
N GLU A 170 -4.28 32.59 -13.01
CA GLU A 170 -3.86 31.44 -13.83
C GLU A 170 -4.85 31.20 -14.97
N ILE A 171 -6.16 31.33 -14.67
CA ILE A 171 -7.22 31.26 -15.67
C ILE A 171 -7.11 32.42 -16.66
N GLU A 172 -6.86 33.65 -16.18
CA GLU A 172 -6.67 34.81 -17.05
C GLU A 172 -5.42 34.67 -17.93
N ALA A 173 -4.31 34.16 -17.40
CA ALA A 173 -3.11 33.88 -18.19
C ALA A 173 -3.38 32.80 -19.26
N LEU A 174 -4.03 31.70 -18.90
CA LEU A 174 -4.46 30.66 -19.85
C LEU A 174 -5.40 31.22 -20.94
N GLN A 175 -6.38 32.04 -20.56
CA GLN A 175 -7.32 32.68 -21.49
C GLN A 175 -6.66 33.73 -22.40
N ARG A 176 -5.58 34.38 -21.96
CA ARG A 176 -4.77 35.30 -22.77
C ARG A 176 -3.79 34.58 -23.71
N GLY A 177 -3.73 33.25 -23.68
CA GLY A 177 -2.74 32.47 -24.41
C GLY A 177 -1.33 32.57 -23.82
N GLU A 178 -1.21 33.08 -22.59
CA GLU A 178 0.05 33.09 -21.84
C GLU A 178 0.30 31.67 -21.32
N ARG A 179 1.41 31.06 -21.76
CA ARG A 179 1.74 29.68 -21.39
C ARG A 179 2.10 29.63 -19.90
N CYS A 180 1.18 29.13 -19.07
CA CYS A 180 1.40 29.00 -17.63
C CYS A 180 2.45 27.93 -17.32
N TYR A 181 3.30 28.23 -16.33
CA TYR A 181 4.29 27.31 -15.75
C TYR A 181 3.60 26.34 -14.80
N GLN A 182 2.91 25.35 -15.33
CA GLN A 182 2.56 24.19 -14.53
C GLN A 182 3.26 22.99 -15.17
N THR A 183 4.34 22.56 -14.54
CA THR A 183 5.11 21.38 -14.93
C THR A 183 4.27 20.13 -14.65
N TYR A 184 3.41 19.79 -15.60
CA TYR A 184 2.85 18.45 -15.71
C TYR A 184 3.69 17.68 -16.73
N ALA A 185 4.36 16.64 -16.25
CA ALA A 185 5.20 15.78 -17.06
C ALA A 185 4.33 14.77 -17.83
N THR A 186 3.56 15.23 -18.81
CA THR A 186 2.88 14.36 -19.80
C THR A 186 3.01 14.94 -21.21
N LYS A 187 2.46 14.27 -22.24
CA LYS A 187 2.66 14.50 -23.69
C LYS A 187 2.55 15.95 -24.21
N GLY A 188 2.22 16.93 -23.36
CA GLY A 188 2.45 18.36 -23.57
C GLY A 188 3.86 18.87 -23.22
N THR A 189 4.88 17.99 -23.15
CA THR A 189 6.29 18.39 -22.95
C THR A 189 6.91 19.19 -24.11
N ASP A 190 6.13 19.73 -25.03
CA ASP A 190 6.62 20.71 -26.01
C ASP A 190 6.01 22.10 -25.81
N ILE A 191 4.96 22.24 -24.99
CA ILE A 191 4.20 23.49 -24.94
C ILE A 191 4.86 24.49 -23.97
N CYS A 192 5.52 24.06 -22.89
CA CYS A 192 6.03 24.99 -21.86
C CYS A 192 7.54 25.35 -21.95
N TYR A 193 8.26 24.92 -22.99
CA TYR A 193 9.74 25.00 -23.02
C TYR A 193 10.31 26.32 -23.58
N GLU A 194 9.50 27.18 -24.19
CA GLU A 194 10.03 28.38 -24.86
C GLU A 194 10.38 29.54 -23.91
N ILE A 195 10.11 29.45 -22.60
CA ILE A 195 10.30 30.58 -21.66
C ILE A 195 11.14 30.20 -20.42
N ALA A 196 11.65 28.97 -20.31
CA ALA A 196 12.57 28.59 -19.23
C ALA A 196 14.03 28.84 -19.67
N ASP A 197 14.88 29.33 -18.77
CA ASP A 197 16.31 29.41 -19.07
C ASP A 197 16.89 28.03 -19.46
N ARG A 198 18.06 28.03 -20.11
CA ARG A 198 18.69 26.80 -20.64
C ARG A 198 18.93 25.74 -19.56
N GLU A 199 19.22 26.14 -18.32
CA GLU A 199 19.51 25.20 -17.23
C GLU A 199 18.23 24.54 -16.71
N THR A 200 17.16 25.31 -16.58
CA THR A 200 15.83 24.82 -16.18
C THR A 200 15.25 23.90 -17.25
N SER A 201 15.40 24.26 -18.53
CA SER A 201 15.01 23.41 -19.67
C SER A 201 15.78 22.10 -19.71
N ALA A 202 17.11 22.12 -19.47
CA ALA A 202 17.93 20.92 -19.44
C ALA A 202 17.59 20.01 -18.24
N ARG A 203 17.32 20.58 -17.07
CA ARG A 203 16.86 19.84 -15.88
C ARG A 203 15.50 19.19 -16.14
N ASN A 204 14.55 19.93 -16.71
CA ASN A 204 13.21 19.42 -17.02
C ASN A 204 13.22 18.36 -18.13
N TYR A 205 14.08 18.50 -19.15
CA TYR A 205 14.29 17.48 -20.17
C TYR A 205 14.90 16.19 -19.59
N LYS A 206 15.88 16.32 -18.69
CA LYS A 206 16.44 15.17 -17.96
C LYS A 206 15.36 14.46 -17.13
N LEU A 207 14.53 15.23 -16.41
CA LEU A 207 13.40 14.70 -15.65
C LEU A 207 12.39 14.00 -16.56
N GLY A 208 12.06 14.58 -17.72
CA GLY A 208 11.15 13.96 -18.71
C GLY A 208 11.69 12.65 -19.30
N LYS A 209 13.00 12.56 -19.54
CA LYS A 209 13.64 11.31 -19.98
C LYS A 209 13.65 10.25 -18.87
N GLU A 210 14.03 10.63 -17.65
CA GLU A 210 13.94 9.75 -16.48
C GLU A 210 12.51 9.25 -16.28
N TYR A 211 11.51 10.12 -16.52
CA TYR A 211 10.09 9.78 -16.45
C TYR A 211 9.66 8.76 -17.50
N LYS A 212 10.15 8.87 -18.74
CA LYS A 212 9.83 7.90 -19.80
C LYS A 212 10.43 6.53 -19.50
N ASP A 213 11.71 6.49 -19.12
CA ASP A 213 12.38 5.24 -18.70
C ASP A 213 11.66 4.62 -17.49
N PHE A 214 11.07 5.45 -16.64
CA PHE A 214 10.30 5.06 -15.46
C PHE A 214 8.91 4.51 -15.79
N GLN A 215 8.19 5.13 -16.75
CA GLN A 215 6.93 4.59 -17.28
C GLN A 215 7.12 3.25 -17.96
N GLU A 216 8.19 3.11 -18.77
CA GLU A 216 8.53 1.85 -19.42
C GLU A 216 8.79 0.74 -18.40
N LYS A 217 9.27 1.08 -17.19
CA LYS A 217 9.51 0.14 -16.07
C LYS A 217 8.34 -0.01 -15.10
N ALA A 218 7.22 0.66 -15.28
CA ALA A 218 6.07 0.59 -14.35
C ALA A 218 5.60 -0.86 -14.11
N HIS A 219 5.67 -1.71 -15.14
CA HIS A 219 5.36 -3.14 -15.07
C HIS A 219 6.33 -3.97 -14.18
N LEU A 220 7.50 -3.44 -13.85
CA LEU A 220 8.42 -4.06 -12.88
C LEU A 220 8.03 -3.76 -11.42
N TYR A 221 7.16 -2.78 -11.19
CA TYR A 221 6.69 -2.42 -9.85
C TYR A 221 5.29 -2.94 -9.55
N TYR A 222 4.59 -3.45 -10.58
CA TYR A 222 3.23 -3.97 -10.48
C TYR A 222 3.04 -5.21 -11.36
N ASN A 223 2.50 -6.26 -10.75
CA ASN A 223 2.03 -7.47 -11.43
C ASN A 223 0.69 -7.87 -10.81
N GLU A 224 -0.31 -8.20 -11.64
CA GLU A 224 -1.62 -8.65 -11.14
C GLU A 224 -1.51 -9.94 -10.31
N GLY A 225 -0.53 -10.79 -10.62
CA GLY A 225 -0.27 -12.01 -9.86
C GLY A 225 0.26 -11.77 -8.45
N PHE A 226 0.65 -10.54 -8.09
CA PHE A 226 0.95 -10.21 -6.70
C PHE A 226 -0.26 -10.41 -5.77
N PHE A 227 -1.47 -10.46 -6.32
CA PHE A 227 -2.72 -10.69 -5.58
C PHE A 227 -3.18 -12.15 -5.63
N ASP A 228 -2.35 -13.05 -6.18
CA ASP A 228 -2.65 -14.47 -6.20
C ASP A 228 -2.44 -15.06 -4.79
N PRO A 229 -3.41 -15.86 -4.29
CA PRO A 229 -3.33 -16.39 -2.95
C PRO A 229 -2.23 -17.46 -2.84
N VAL A 230 -1.56 -17.47 -1.69
CA VAL A 230 -0.51 -18.43 -1.33
C VAL A 230 -0.84 -19.01 0.04
N GLN A 231 -0.85 -20.33 0.14
CA GLN A 231 -0.95 -20.99 1.43
C GLN A 231 0.44 -21.21 2.01
N VAL A 232 0.65 -20.72 3.22
CA VAL A 232 1.93 -20.84 3.93
C VAL A 232 1.70 -21.44 5.31
N HIS A 233 2.50 -22.44 5.66
CA HIS A 233 2.48 -23.09 6.97
C HIS A 233 3.82 -22.92 7.67
N PHE A 234 3.79 -22.70 8.97
CA PHE A 234 5.00 -22.61 9.77
C PHE A 234 5.29 -23.90 10.49
N LYS A 235 6.57 -24.25 10.54
CA LYS A 235 7.05 -25.37 11.33
C LYS A 235 8.34 -24.99 12.03
N LEU A 236 8.32 -24.98 13.36
CA LEU A 236 9.53 -24.78 14.15
C LEU A 236 10.11 -26.15 14.50
N THR A 237 11.39 -26.34 14.23
CA THR A 237 12.13 -27.57 14.52
C THR A 237 13.37 -27.28 15.35
N GLY A 238 13.75 -28.25 16.17
CA GLY A 238 14.83 -28.11 17.15
C GLY A 238 14.30 -27.64 18.51
N ARG A 239 14.71 -28.33 19.58
CA ARG A 239 14.32 -28.08 20.99
C ARG A 239 12.79 -28.04 21.24
N ASN A 240 12.40 -27.71 22.47
CA ASN A 240 11.00 -27.47 22.83
C ASN A 240 10.58 -26.06 22.39
N ALA A 241 10.60 -25.82 21.08
CA ALA A 241 10.19 -24.54 20.49
C ALA A 241 8.68 -24.49 20.23
N LYS A 242 8.05 -23.34 20.46
CA LYS A 242 6.63 -23.10 20.13
C LYS A 242 6.45 -21.70 19.56
N LEU A 243 5.89 -21.61 18.35
CA LEU A 243 5.45 -20.33 17.78
C LEU A 243 4.23 -19.82 18.54
N LEU A 244 4.31 -18.59 19.02
CA LEU A 244 3.25 -17.94 19.79
C LEU A 244 2.40 -17.03 18.91
N ALA A 245 3.05 -16.24 18.08
CA ALA A 245 2.38 -15.29 17.20
C ALA A 245 3.29 -14.94 16.02
N TYR A 246 2.70 -14.38 14.97
CA TYR A 246 3.48 -13.73 13.93
C TYR A 246 2.76 -12.53 13.33
N GLN A 247 3.56 -11.59 12.82
CA GLN A 247 3.12 -10.59 11.87
C GLN A 247 3.63 -10.98 10.49
N ALA A 248 2.79 -10.81 9.47
CA ALA A 248 3.13 -11.07 8.07
C ALA A 248 2.80 -9.84 7.24
N LYS A 249 3.79 -9.30 6.53
CA LYS A 249 3.55 -8.35 5.44
C LYS A 249 3.60 -9.09 4.14
N LEU A 250 2.63 -8.86 3.28
CA LEU A 250 2.54 -9.51 1.99
C LEU A 250 3.00 -8.57 0.86
N LEU A 251 3.31 -9.18 -0.28
CA LEU A 251 3.73 -8.47 -1.48
C LEU A 251 2.63 -7.49 -1.90
N ASN A 252 1.36 -7.89 -1.84
CA ASN A 252 0.21 -7.00 -2.10
C ASN A 252 -0.04 -5.89 -1.06
N ALA A 253 0.90 -5.66 -0.14
CA ALA A 253 0.83 -4.70 0.96
C ALA A 253 -0.25 -4.94 2.02
N GLU A 254 -0.96 -6.09 2.00
CA GLU A 254 -1.70 -6.50 3.21
C GLU A 254 -0.72 -6.85 4.34
N GLU A 255 -1.11 -6.56 5.57
CA GLU A 255 -0.31 -6.81 6.77
C GLU A 255 -1.19 -7.49 7.83
N PHE A 256 -0.84 -8.72 8.21
CA PHE A 256 -1.59 -9.58 9.14
C PHE A 256 -0.85 -9.77 10.46
N ILE A 257 -1.63 -9.94 11.52
CA ILE A 257 -1.17 -10.16 12.89
C ILE A 257 -1.96 -11.35 13.43
N ILE A 258 -1.27 -12.47 13.59
CA ILE A 258 -1.83 -13.75 13.97
C ILE A 258 -1.32 -14.13 15.35
N HIS A 259 -2.23 -14.10 16.33
CA HIS A 259 -1.92 -14.39 17.75
C HIS A 259 -2.00 -15.87 18.12
N LYS A 260 -2.54 -16.70 17.22
CA LYS A 260 -2.65 -18.15 17.38
C LYS A 260 -2.38 -18.83 16.05
N PRO A 261 -1.09 -18.99 15.70
CA PRO A 261 -0.68 -19.55 14.42
C PRO A 261 -1.33 -20.88 14.08
N GLU A 262 -1.61 -21.70 15.09
CA GLU A 262 -2.27 -23.01 14.95
C GLU A 262 -3.76 -22.92 14.55
N GLU A 263 -4.42 -21.79 14.82
CA GLU A 263 -5.81 -21.55 14.44
C GLU A 263 -5.92 -20.88 13.05
N HIS A 264 -4.81 -20.39 12.49
CA HIS A 264 -4.79 -19.73 11.19
C HIS A 264 -4.77 -20.74 10.03
N THR A 265 -5.95 -20.96 9.44
CA THR A 265 -6.12 -21.89 8.31
C THR A 265 -6.28 -21.18 6.96
N GLU A 266 -6.46 -19.87 6.95
CA GLU A 266 -6.73 -19.11 5.74
C GLU A 266 -5.44 -18.92 4.91
N PRO A 267 -5.50 -19.05 3.57
CA PRO A 267 -4.38 -18.69 2.72
C PRO A 267 -4.16 -17.18 2.76
N PHE A 268 -2.91 -16.76 2.65
CA PHE A 268 -2.61 -15.36 2.37
C PHE A 268 -3.08 -15.03 0.97
N LYS A 269 -3.56 -13.80 0.73
CA LYS A 269 -3.97 -13.37 -0.62
C LYS A 269 -2.78 -12.93 -1.49
N SER A 270 -1.55 -13.20 -1.04
CA SER A 270 -0.32 -12.79 -1.69
C SER A 270 0.89 -13.46 -1.04
N ILE A 271 2.05 -13.37 -1.68
CA ILE A 271 3.33 -13.88 -1.19
C ILE A 271 3.77 -13.08 0.04
N PRO A 272 4.17 -13.71 1.15
CA PRO A 272 4.78 -13.00 2.28
C PRO A 272 6.16 -12.42 1.92
N VAL A 273 6.39 -11.15 2.25
CA VAL A 273 7.67 -10.46 2.04
C VAL A 273 8.43 -10.23 3.34
N VAL A 274 7.71 -10.03 4.44
CA VAL A 274 8.30 -9.86 5.77
C VAL A 274 7.51 -10.68 6.78
N PHE A 275 8.22 -11.36 7.67
CA PHE A 275 7.64 -11.91 8.89
C PHE A 275 8.30 -11.32 10.12
N VAL A 276 7.50 -11.11 11.16
CA VAL A 276 8.00 -10.94 12.53
C VAL A 276 7.43 -12.08 13.33
N LEU A 277 8.28 -13.05 13.68
CA LEU A 277 7.89 -14.26 14.39
C LEU A 277 8.21 -14.11 15.86
N ARG A 278 7.28 -14.53 16.70
CA ARG A 278 7.49 -14.58 18.15
C ARG A 278 7.24 -15.99 18.65
N PHE A 279 8.21 -16.53 19.34
CA PHE A 279 8.21 -17.93 19.76
C PHE A 279 8.91 -18.06 21.11
N VAL A 280 8.73 -19.23 21.73
CA VAL A 280 9.46 -19.62 22.93
C VAL A 280 10.34 -20.82 22.63
N ILE A 281 11.50 -20.90 23.25
CA ILE A 281 12.41 -22.05 23.29
C ILE A 281 12.72 -22.30 24.76
N ASP A 282 12.41 -23.49 25.27
CA ASP A 282 12.68 -23.85 26.67
C ASP A 282 12.15 -22.77 27.66
N ASP A 283 10.91 -22.31 27.40
CA ASP A 283 10.21 -21.24 28.12
C ASP A 283 10.86 -19.83 28.05
N LYS A 284 11.97 -19.69 27.33
CA LYS A 284 12.57 -18.39 27.02
C LYS A 284 11.98 -17.80 25.74
N PRO A 285 11.68 -16.51 25.71
CA PRO A 285 10.90 -15.94 24.63
C PRO A 285 11.81 -15.15 23.66
N TYR A 286 11.57 -15.29 22.36
CA TYR A 286 12.39 -14.75 21.28
C TYR A 286 11.55 -14.00 20.24
N GLU A 287 12.19 -13.11 19.49
CA GLU A 287 11.66 -12.51 18.28
C GLU A 287 12.64 -12.68 17.11
N LEU A 288 12.07 -12.91 15.93
CA LEU A 288 12.81 -13.04 14.68
C LEU A 288 12.15 -12.18 13.61
N PHE A 289 12.94 -11.27 13.05
CA PHE A 289 12.57 -10.49 11.88
C PHE A 289 13.13 -11.17 10.61
N LEU A 290 12.25 -11.58 9.71
CA LEU A 290 12.61 -12.18 8.42
C LEU A 290 12.22 -11.24 7.29
N ASN A 291 13.19 -10.74 6.55
CA ASN A 291 12.96 -9.94 5.35
C ASN A 291 13.29 -10.78 4.11
N LEU A 292 12.25 -11.39 3.55
CA LEU A 292 12.41 -12.41 2.52
C LEU A 292 12.64 -11.83 1.12
N SER A 293 12.11 -10.64 0.84
CA SER A 293 12.25 -9.97 -0.46
C SER A 293 13.46 -9.04 -0.54
N GLY A 294 14.09 -8.73 0.59
CA GLY A 294 15.07 -7.64 0.69
C GLY A 294 14.46 -6.25 0.51
N ASP A 295 13.13 -6.12 0.58
CA ASP A 295 12.35 -4.89 0.51
C ASP A 295 11.27 -4.87 1.60
N MET A 296 11.24 -3.81 2.40
CA MET A 296 10.32 -3.68 3.54
C MET A 296 8.93 -3.14 3.15
N PHE A 297 8.77 -2.63 1.92
CA PHE A 297 7.60 -1.82 1.56
C PHE A 297 6.49 -2.57 0.81
N GLY A 298 6.75 -3.74 0.22
CA GLY A 298 5.76 -4.48 -0.60
C GLY A 298 5.61 -3.91 -2.02
N ILE A 299 4.43 -4.08 -2.65
CA ILE A 299 4.13 -3.57 -4.01
C ILE A 299 4.62 -2.12 -4.14
N GLY A 300 5.36 -1.84 -5.21
CA GLY A 300 5.86 -0.50 -5.46
C GLY A 300 6.90 0.00 -4.43
N GLY A 301 7.67 -0.88 -3.79
CA GLY A 301 8.86 -0.45 -3.05
C GLY A 301 10.10 -0.34 -3.95
N SER A 302 10.28 -1.33 -4.82
CA SER A 302 11.45 -1.49 -5.68
C SER A 302 11.23 -2.53 -6.79
N ASP A 303 12.18 -2.62 -7.71
CA ASP A 303 12.31 -3.68 -8.72
C ASP A 303 12.39 -5.09 -8.10
N ARG A 304 12.87 -5.18 -6.85
CA ARG A 304 12.96 -6.43 -6.10
C ARG A 304 11.62 -7.12 -5.87
N SER A 305 10.51 -6.38 -5.84
CA SER A 305 9.18 -6.99 -5.69
C SER A 305 8.84 -7.94 -6.84
N SER A 306 9.17 -7.56 -8.08
CA SER A 306 8.98 -8.43 -9.24
C SER A 306 9.98 -9.57 -9.29
N GLU A 307 11.25 -9.31 -8.93
CA GLU A 307 12.27 -10.38 -8.85
C GLU A 307 11.88 -11.43 -7.81
N TYR A 308 11.37 -11.00 -6.65
CA TYR A 308 10.92 -11.89 -5.60
C TYR A 308 9.70 -12.70 -6.00
N TYR A 309 8.72 -12.07 -6.66
CA TYR A 309 7.58 -12.79 -7.24
C TYR A 309 8.03 -13.83 -8.28
N GLN A 310 8.93 -13.46 -9.20
CA GLN A 310 9.46 -14.38 -10.19
C GLN A 310 10.20 -15.55 -9.53
N TYR A 311 11.00 -15.28 -8.50
CA TYR A 311 11.64 -16.33 -7.70
C TYR A 311 10.60 -17.32 -7.15
N TRP A 312 9.48 -16.85 -6.62
CA TRP A 312 8.42 -17.74 -6.13
C TRP A 312 7.79 -18.56 -7.25
N GLN A 313 7.47 -17.94 -8.39
CA GLN A 313 6.89 -18.64 -9.54
C GLN A 313 7.83 -19.72 -10.10
N ASP A 314 9.12 -19.43 -10.17
CA ASP A 314 10.13 -20.36 -10.68
C ASP A 314 10.35 -21.53 -9.71
N ASN A 315 10.07 -21.31 -8.42
CA ASN A 315 10.43 -22.26 -7.39
C ASN A 315 9.28 -23.05 -6.76
N PHE A 316 8.05 -22.54 -6.78
CA PHE A 316 6.93 -23.12 -6.07
C PHE A 316 5.68 -23.17 -6.95
N ASP A 317 4.90 -24.23 -6.78
CA ASP A 317 3.52 -24.30 -7.25
C ASP A 317 2.65 -23.51 -6.28
N MET A 318 2.29 -22.28 -6.66
CA MET A 318 1.52 -21.34 -5.85
C MET A 318 0.12 -21.85 -5.47
N SER A 319 -0.38 -22.89 -6.15
CA SER A 319 -1.65 -23.54 -5.82
C SER A 319 -1.56 -24.53 -4.64
N LYS A 320 -0.34 -24.82 -4.17
CA LYS A 320 -0.07 -25.76 -3.08
C LYS A 320 0.56 -25.04 -1.88
N PRO A 321 0.37 -25.56 -0.65
CA PRO A 321 1.04 -25.03 0.52
C PRO A 321 2.57 -25.00 0.36
N VAL A 322 3.18 -23.93 0.85
CA VAL A 322 4.63 -23.84 1.10
C VAL A 322 4.86 -23.87 2.61
N GLU A 323 5.65 -24.83 3.07
CA GLU A 323 6.06 -24.91 4.47
C GLU A 323 7.31 -24.03 4.68
N ILE A 324 7.22 -23.08 5.61
CA ILE A 324 8.36 -22.33 6.16
C ILE A 324 8.83 -23.08 7.40
N GLU A 325 9.91 -23.84 7.25
CA GLU A 325 10.56 -24.54 8.35
C GLU A 325 11.66 -23.67 8.94
N ILE A 326 11.55 -23.39 10.24
CA ILE A 326 12.51 -22.61 11.02
C ILE A 326 13.21 -23.58 11.95
N GLU A 327 14.49 -23.81 11.67
CA GLU A 327 15.32 -24.79 12.35
C GLU A 327 16.35 -24.06 13.21
N LEU A 328 16.31 -24.30 14.52
CA LEU A 328 17.33 -23.77 15.42
C LEU A 328 18.64 -24.54 15.23
N VAL A 329 19.70 -23.80 14.87
CA VAL A 329 21.04 -24.35 14.66
C VAL A 329 21.80 -24.37 15.99
N ASP A 330 21.73 -23.26 16.73
CA ASP A 330 22.28 -23.10 18.07
C ASP A 330 21.46 -22.07 18.88
N ASP A 331 22.04 -21.54 19.97
CA ASP A 331 21.35 -20.60 20.87
C ASP A 331 21.15 -19.21 20.26
N GLU A 332 21.87 -18.88 19.18
CA GLU A 332 21.89 -17.52 18.59
C GLU A 332 21.49 -17.50 17.12
N SER A 333 21.43 -18.66 16.46
CA SER A 333 21.19 -18.78 15.03
C SER A 333 20.12 -19.80 14.65
N LEU A 334 19.40 -19.46 13.58
CA LEU A 334 18.43 -20.32 12.95
C LEU A 334 18.57 -20.34 11.43
N ASN A 335 18.14 -21.44 10.84
CA ASN A 335 17.97 -21.60 9.40
C ASN A 335 16.48 -21.46 9.06
N VAL A 336 16.18 -20.69 8.01
CA VAL A 336 14.83 -20.62 7.44
C VAL A 336 14.81 -21.33 6.11
N TRP A 337 13.96 -22.34 5.99
CA TRP A 337 13.80 -23.15 4.80
C TRP A 337 12.40 -23.00 4.21
N PHE A 338 12.32 -22.82 2.89
CA PHE A 338 11.08 -23.00 2.15
C PHE A 338 10.98 -24.42 1.61
N LYS A 339 9.85 -25.07 1.85
CA LYS A 339 9.61 -26.46 1.47
C LYS A 339 8.31 -26.64 0.72
N GLN A 340 8.35 -27.45 -0.33
CA GLN A 340 7.17 -27.90 -1.05
C GLN A 340 7.46 -29.26 -1.72
N GLY A 341 6.84 -30.33 -1.22
CA GLY A 341 7.17 -31.70 -1.63
C GLY A 341 8.62 -32.04 -1.28
N ASP A 342 9.37 -32.59 -2.23
CA ASP A 342 10.80 -32.94 -2.06
C ASP A 342 11.73 -31.73 -2.15
N LYS A 343 11.21 -30.56 -2.54
CA LYS A 343 12.00 -29.35 -2.68
C LYS A 343 12.21 -28.68 -1.33
N LYS A 344 13.47 -28.38 -0.99
CA LYS A 344 13.90 -27.64 0.21
C LYS A 344 14.93 -26.58 -0.20
N LEU A 345 14.61 -25.30 0.00
CA LEU A 345 15.48 -24.15 -0.33
C LEU A 345 15.83 -23.37 0.94
N LEU A 346 17.11 -23.09 1.14
CA LEU A 346 17.55 -22.19 2.22
C LEU A 346 17.21 -20.76 1.83
N SER A 347 16.43 -20.08 2.66
CA SER A 347 16.16 -18.65 2.50
C SER A 347 17.28 -17.84 3.15
N GLU A 348 17.55 -18.11 4.42
CA GLU A 348 18.38 -17.24 5.25
C GLU A 348 18.94 -18.00 6.46
N VAL A 349 20.11 -17.56 6.92
CA VAL A 349 20.62 -17.83 8.27
C VAL A 349 20.43 -16.53 9.04
N ALA A 350 19.56 -16.54 10.03
CA ALA A 350 19.21 -15.34 10.77
C ALA A 350 19.60 -15.46 12.25
N TYR A 351 19.86 -14.30 12.85
CA TYR A 351 20.16 -14.18 14.27
C TYR A 351 18.88 -13.90 15.04
N VAL A 352 18.73 -14.52 16.20
CA VAL A 352 17.59 -14.30 17.08
C VAL A 352 17.92 -13.28 18.15
N GLU A 353 16.97 -12.41 18.45
CA GLU A 353 17.05 -11.52 19.61
C GLU A 353 16.29 -12.19 20.77
N GLU A 354 17.02 -12.59 21.82
CA GLU A 354 16.39 -12.90 23.11
C GLU A 354 15.76 -11.61 23.60
N LEU A 355 14.45 -11.65 23.86
CA LEU A 355 13.77 -10.45 24.30
C LEU A 355 13.99 -10.28 25.80
N ASP A 356 14.63 -9.16 26.16
CA ASP A 356 14.79 -8.76 27.56
C ASP A 356 13.42 -8.51 28.18
N VAL A 357 12.92 -9.53 28.89
CA VAL A 357 11.69 -9.44 29.66
C VAL A 357 11.99 -8.68 30.96
N PHE A 358 11.94 -7.35 30.91
CA PHE A 358 12.05 -6.50 32.11
C PHE A 358 10.78 -6.55 32.96
#